data_AF-X5MBP2-F1
#
_entry.id   AF-X5MBP2-F1
#
_cell.length_a   1.000
_cell.length_b   1.000
_cell.length_c   1.000
_cell.angle_alpha   90.00
_cell.angle_beta   90.00
_cell.angle_gamma   90.00
#
_symmetry.space_group_name_H-M   'P 1'
#
loop_
_entity.id
_entity.type
_entity.pdbx_description
1 polymer ?
#
loop_
_entity_poly.entity_id
_entity_poly.type
_entity_poly.pdbx_seq_one_letter_code
_entity_poly.pdbx_strand_id
1 'polypeptide(L)'
;MSIKIRFHQLPSLIAACAFISVGSAHAAGSGDHHHGAGHGSMNGSMHGAQQAMAGPMSFGKPGKLADAERVIEIVMGDNYFEPETLSVSAGETVHFKIANNGTLVHEFNLGTPSYHEAHQGEMMMMQQHGVLMGDHINHEMMNTPMGEDGHMMTHDHPNSVLLEPGKSGDVVWTFTSGGDIEFACNVPGHYAAGMVGTVDVE
;
A
#
# COMPACT_ATOMS: atom_id res chain seq x y z
N MET A 1 42.46 41.94 20.71
CA MET A 1 42.11 42.03 22.14
C MET A 1 41.07 40.95 22.42
N SER A 2 41.30 40.14 23.45
CA SER A 2 40.90 38.74 23.55
C SER A 2 39.44 38.46 23.91
N ILE A 3 38.87 37.44 23.23
CA ILE A 3 38.10 36.27 23.71
C ILE A 3 37.12 36.45 24.87
N LYS A 4 35.88 35.95 24.69
CA LYS A 4 35.22 34.99 25.61
C LYS A 4 34.05 34.26 24.95
N ILE A 5 34.33 33.04 24.48
CA ILE A 5 33.35 32.02 24.10
C ILE A 5 32.90 31.34 25.40
N ARG A 6 31.59 31.31 25.69
CA ARG A 6 31.04 30.55 26.82
C ARG A 6 30.64 29.15 26.35
N PHE A 7 31.45 28.16 26.69
CA PHE A 7 31.04 26.76 26.74
C PHE A 7 30.14 26.56 27.97
N HIS A 8 28.91 26.08 27.79
CA HIS A 8 28.13 25.51 28.88
C HIS A 8 28.30 24.00 28.85
N GLN A 9 28.80 23.46 29.97
CA GLN A 9 28.92 22.03 30.23
C GLN A 9 27.56 21.44 30.65
N LEU A 10 27.28 20.23 30.17
CA LEU A 10 26.20 19.35 30.58
C LEU A 10 26.41 18.80 32.01
N PRO A 11 25.35 18.39 32.71
CA PRO A 11 25.43 17.27 33.63
C PRO A 11 24.76 16.03 33.04
N SER A 12 25.58 14.97 32.96
CA SER A 12 25.19 13.58 32.76
C SER A 12 24.40 13.08 33.98
N LEU A 13 23.27 12.41 33.77
CA LEU A 13 22.60 11.61 34.81
C LEU A 13 22.31 10.21 34.27
N ILE A 14 23.12 9.28 34.77
CA ILE A 14 22.93 7.83 34.74
C ILE A 14 22.02 7.49 35.93
N ALA A 15 20.97 6.70 35.73
CA ALA A 15 20.30 5.98 36.80
C ALA A 15 19.90 4.59 36.31
N ALA A 16 20.38 3.58 37.04
CA ALA A 16 20.35 2.17 36.71
C ALA A 16 19.23 1.41 37.45
N CYS A 17 18.82 0.30 36.82
CA CYS A 17 18.37 -0.98 37.38
C CYS A 17 17.24 -1.04 38.43
N ALA A 18 16.18 -1.77 38.08
CA ALA A 18 15.62 -2.82 38.95
C ALA A 18 14.98 -3.94 38.10
N PHE A 19 15.69 -5.07 38.01
CA PHE A 19 15.12 -6.36 37.63
C PHE A 19 14.46 -6.97 38.88
N ILE A 20 13.23 -7.46 38.76
CA ILE A 20 12.64 -8.38 39.75
C ILE A 20 12.30 -9.70 39.06
N SER A 21 12.80 -10.75 39.69
CA SER A 21 12.79 -12.16 39.33
C SER A 21 11.48 -12.89 39.66
N VAL A 22 11.10 -13.78 38.73
CA VAL A 22 10.61 -15.18 38.89
C VAL A 22 9.45 -15.50 39.84
N GLY A 23 8.43 -16.15 39.27
CA GLY A 23 7.51 -17.05 39.97
C GLY A 23 6.92 -18.09 39.01
N SER A 24 7.39 -19.34 39.09
CA SER A 24 6.88 -20.49 38.34
C SER A 24 5.70 -21.14 39.06
N ALA A 25 4.65 -21.51 38.33
CA ALA A 25 3.69 -22.51 38.78
C ALA A 25 3.28 -23.41 37.61
N HIS A 26 3.55 -24.70 37.79
CA HIS A 26 3.13 -25.80 36.92
C HIS A 26 1.69 -26.20 37.27
N ALA A 27 0.87 -26.47 36.26
CA ALA A 27 -0.26 -27.38 36.40
C ALA A 27 -0.38 -28.20 35.11
N ALA A 28 -0.17 -29.51 35.27
CA ALA A 28 -0.42 -30.53 34.27
C ALA A 28 -1.94 -30.78 34.13
N GLY A 29 -2.40 -30.93 32.90
CA GLY A 29 -3.75 -31.38 32.57
C GLY A 29 -3.67 -32.40 31.43
N SER A 30 -4.21 -33.57 31.69
CA SER A 30 -4.09 -34.86 30.99
C SER A 30 -5.15 -35.05 29.89
N GLY A 31 -4.83 -35.85 28.86
CA GLY A 31 -5.80 -36.54 27.95
C GLY A 31 -6.56 -35.62 26.99
N ASP A 32 -6.86 -35.96 25.73
CA ASP A 32 -7.02 -37.25 25.08
C ASP A 32 -6.70 -37.16 23.58
N HIS A 33 -6.22 -38.27 23.02
CA HIS A 33 -6.15 -38.52 21.59
C HIS A 33 -7.56 -38.74 21.02
N HIS A 34 -7.92 -38.03 19.95
CA HIS A 34 -9.00 -38.45 19.07
C HIS A 34 -8.58 -38.33 17.61
N HIS A 35 -8.39 -39.48 16.98
CA HIS A 35 -8.44 -39.65 15.53
C HIS A 35 -9.91 -39.57 15.08
N GLY A 36 -10.18 -38.72 14.09
CA GLY A 36 -11.48 -38.65 13.41
C GLY A 36 -11.28 -38.04 12.03
N ALA A 37 -11.16 -38.91 11.04
CA ALA A 37 -11.24 -38.55 9.63
C ALA A 37 -12.64 -38.01 9.32
N GLY A 38 -12.71 -36.85 8.68
CA GLY A 38 -13.94 -36.26 8.16
C GLY A 38 -13.61 -35.38 6.97
N HIS A 39 -13.72 -35.95 5.77
CA HIS A 39 -13.79 -35.19 4.52
C HIS A 39 -15.01 -34.26 4.56
N GLY A 40 -14.79 -32.99 4.87
CA GLY A 40 -15.76 -31.91 4.73
C GLY A 40 -15.50 -31.15 3.44
N SER A 41 -16.28 -31.45 2.41
CA SER A 41 -16.35 -30.67 1.17
C SER A 41 -16.79 -29.24 1.49
N MET A 42 -15.87 -28.27 1.45
CA MET A 42 -16.25 -26.87 1.39
C MET A 42 -16.56 -26.52 -0.07
N ASN A 43 -17.75 -26.94 -0.51
CA ASN A 43 -18.43 -26.29 -1.62
C ASN A 43 -18.98 -24.95 -1.11
N GLY A 44 -18.11 -23.94 -1.04
CA GLY A 44 -18.48 -22.55 -0.89
C GLY A 44 -18.10 -21.84 -2.17
N SER A 45 -19.08 -21.63 -3.06
CA SER A 45 -18.97 -20.70 -4.17
C SER A 45 -18.40 -19.36 -3.69
N MET A 46 -17.11 -19.13 -3.97
CA MET A 46 -16.54 -17.79 -4.07
C MET A 46 -17.02 -17.16 -5.39
N HIS A 47 -18.33 -17.05 -5.58
CA HIS A 47 -18.91 -16.18 -6.61
C HIS A 47 -18.95 -14.78 -6.02
N GLY A 48 -17.86 -14.06 -6.19
CA GLY A 48 -17.71 -12.72 -5.63
C GLY A 48 -16.35 -12.08 -5.89
N ALA A 49 -15.74 -12.35 -7.05
CA ALA A 49 -14.81 -11.37 -7.63
C ALA A 49 -15.68 -10.19 -8.06
N GLN A 50 -15.92 -9.32 -7.08
CA GLN A 50 -16.64 -8.07 -7.23
C GLN A 50 -16.03 -7.32 -8.43
N GLN A 51 -16.91 -6.90 -9.33
CA GLN A 51 -16.67 -5.97 -10.42
C GLN A 51 -15.46 -5.05 -10.17
N ALA A 52 -14.60 -4.89 -11.17
CA ALA A 52 -13.73 -3.73 -11.28
C ALA A 52 -14.54 -2.50 -10.86
N MET A 53 -14.19 -1.93 -9.70
CA MET A 53 -14.96 -0.87 -9.04
C MET A 53 -14.72 0.46 -9.76
N ALA A 54 -15.07 0.52 -11.05
CA ALA A 54 -15.16 1.74 -11.84
C ALA A 54 -16.56 2.38 -11.67
N GLY A 55 -17.08 2.38 -10.45
CA GLY A 55 -18.15 3.29 -10.03
C GLY A 55 -17.57 4.67 -9.72
N PRO A 56 -18.37 5.74 -9.62
CA PRO A 56 -17.88 7.04 -9.17
C PRO A 56 -17.23 6.87 -7.79
N MET A 57 -15.90 7.02 -7.75
CA MET A 57 -15.13 6.89 -6.52
C MET A 57 -15.41 8.12 -5.66
N SER A 58 -15.66 7.91 -4.36
CA SER A 58 -16.02 9.01 -3.46
C SER A 58 -14.92 10.07 -3.30
N PHE A 59 -13.69 9.72 -3.69
CA PHE A 59 -12.47 10.52 -3.61
C PHE A 59 -12.04 11.15 -4.94
N GLY A 60 -12.85 11.02 -6.01
CA GLY A 60 -12.64 11.75 -7.25
C GLY A 60 -12.94 10.96 -8.51
N LYS A 61 -12.34 11.40 -9.61
CA LYS A 61 -12.48 10.77 -10.93
C LYS A 61 -11.22 10.93 -11.77
N PRO A 62 -11.03 10.11 -12.82
CA PRO A 62 -9.97 10.32 -13.79
C PRO A 62 -10.05 11.72 -14.40
N GLY A 63 -8.93 12.44 -14.38
CA GLY A 63 -8.79 13.76 -14.96
C GLY A 63 -8.29 13.71 -16.41
N LYS A 64 -8.21 14.86 -17.06
CA LYS A 64 -7.54 15.02 -18.36
C LYS A 64 -6.28 15.83 -18.17
N LEU A 65 -5.21 15.46 -18.86
CA LEU A 65 -3.93 16.18 -18.77
C LEU A 65 -4.07 17.68 -19.11
N ALA A 66 -4.93 18.02 -20.08
CA ALA A 66 -5.18 19.42 -20.46
C ALA A 66 -5.89 20.25 -19.38
N ASP A 67 -6.54 19.58 -18.43
CA ASP A 67 -7.28 20.21 -17.33
C ASP A 67 -6.43 20.27 -16.05
N ALA A 68 -5.21 19.72 -16.05
CA ALA A 68 -4.34 19.67 -14.88
C ALA A 68 -3.85 21.07 -14.48
N GLU A 69 -4.08 21.44 -13.22
CA GLU A 69 -3.73 22.75 -12.66
C GLU A 69 -2.28 22.80 -12.21
N ARG A 70 -1.74 21.67 -11.76
CA ARG A 70 -0.32 21.49 -11.45
C ARG A 70 0.13 20.05 -11.59
N VAL A 71 1.45 19.91 -11.62
CA VAL A 71 2.14 18.62 -11.61
C VAL A 71 2.72 18.39 -10.22
N ILE A 72 2.49 17.21 -9.66
CA ILE A 72 3.12 16.75 -8.42
C ILE A 72 4.00 15.55 -8.77
N GLU A 73 5.28 15.63 -8.41
CA GLU A 73 6.19 14.50 -8.56
C GLU A 73 6.13 13.64 -7.28
N ILE A 74 5.91 12.33 -7.47
CA ILE A 74 5.91 11.33 -6.41
C ILE A 74 7.11 10.41 -6.65
N VAL A 75 7.97 10.28 -5.65
CA VAL A 75 9.05 9.29 -5.65
C VAL A 75 8.65 8.15 -4.72
N MET A 76 8.69 6.93 -5.23
CA MET A 76 8.56 5.71 -4.44
C MET A 76 9.96 5.16 -4.15
N GLY A 77 10.28 4.98 -2.88
CA GLY A 77 11.42 4.17 -2.46
C GLY A 77 10.95 2.87 -1.82
N ASP A 78 11.88 2.09 -1.26
CA ASP A 78 11.51 0.84 -0.60
C ASP A 78 10.77 1.13 0.71
N ASN A 79 9.44 0.94 0.65
CA ASN A 79 8.46 1.13 1.74
C ASN A 79 8.16 2.58 2.12
N TYR A 80 8.34 3.56 1.23
CA TYR A 80 7.93 4.95 1.49
C TYR A 80 7.61 5.72 0.20
N PHE A 81 6.88 6.82 0.37
CA PHE A 81 6.64 7.81 -0.65
C PHE A 81 7.31 9.15 -0.30
N GLU A 82 7.71 9.92 -1.30
CA GLU A 82 8.11 11.30 -1.13
C GLU A 82 7.34 12.17 -2.15
N PRO A 83 6.55 13.15 -1.68
CA PRO A 83 6.18 13.42 -0.28
C PRO A 83 5.23 12.36 0.32
N GLU A 84 5.16 12.27 1.65
CA GLU A 84 4.23 11.39 2.39
C GLU A 84 2.83 12.02 2.60
N THR A 85 2.72 13.34 2.47
CA THR A 85 1.45 14.07 2.61
C THR A 85 1.27 15.03 1.44
N LEU A 86 0.05 15.09 0.93
CA LEU A 86 -0.37 16.00 -0.13
C LEU A 86 -1.50 16.88 0.39
N SER A 87 -1.52 18.13 -0.04
CA SER A 87 -2.66 19.04 0.15
C SER A 87 -3.19 19.44 -1.21
N VAL A 88 -4.48 19.20 -1.43
CA VAL A 88 -5.19 19.47 -2.70
C VAL A 88 -6.50 20.20 -2.42
N SER A 89 -7.09 20.83 -3.43
CA SER A 89 -8.41 21.46 -3.31
C SER A 89 -9.51 20.58 -3.88
N ALA A 90 -10.72 20.66 -3.32
CA ALA A 90 -11.88 20.02 -3.92
C ALA A 90 -12.14 20.56 -5.34
N GLY A 91 -12.22 19.66 -6.33
CA GLY A 91 -12.36 19.99 -7.75
C GLY A 91 -11.03 20.16 -8.48
N GLU A 92 -9.91 20.19 -7.77
CA GLU A 92 -8.58 20.32 -8.37
C GLU A 92 -8.26 19.11 -9.25
N THR A 93 -7.72 19.38 -10.45
CA THR A 93 -7.13 18.32 -11.28
C THR A 93 -5.61 18.36 -11.17
N VAL A 94 -5.02 17.26 -10.68
CA VAL A 94 -3.58 17.10 -10.52
C VAL A 94 -3.04 16.08 -11.50
N HIS A 95 -1.90 16.39 -12.11
CA HIS A 95 -1.08 15.42 -12.83
C HIS A 95 0.04 14.91 -11.93
N PHE A 96 -0.07 13.67 -11.49
CA PHE A 96 0.98 12.98 -10.77
C PHE A 96 1.98 12.38 -11.74
N LYS A 97 3.25 12.70 -11.56
CA LYS A 97 4.38 12.02 -12.20
C LYS A 97 5.04 11.14 -11.15
N ILE A 98 4.96 9.83 -11.33
CA ILE A 98 5.40 8.85 -10.34
C ILE A 98 6.68 8.18 -10.83
N ALA A 99 7.68 8.07 -9.98
CA ALA A 99 8.92 7.34 -10.26
C ALA A 99 9.22 6.32 -9.15
N ASN A 100 9.54 5.08 -9.53
CA ASN A 100 10.04 4.07 -8.62
C ASN A 100 11.58 4.12 -8.58
N ASN A 101 12.12 4.67 -7.50
CA ASN A 101 13.57 4.73 -7.23
C ASN A 101 14.03 3.63 -6.24
N GLY A 102 13.11 2.75 -5.81
CA GLY A 102 13.39 1.59 -4.97
C GLY A 102 14.00 0.43 -5.74
N THR A 103 14.16 -0.69 -5.04
CA THR A 103 14.64 -1.97 -5.60
C THR A 103 13.54 -3.00 -5.78
N LEU A 104 12.34 -2.73 -5.26
CA LEU A 104 11.16 -3.57 -5.40
C LEU A 104 10.15 -2.98 -6.37
N VAL A 105 9.23 -3.81 -6.86
CA VAL A 105 7.99 -3.35 -7.51
C VAL A 105 7.18 -2.57 -6.49
N HIS A 106 6.74 -1.39 -6.88
CA HIS A 106 5.88 -0.54 -6.07
C HIS A 106 4.68 -0.07 -6.87
N GLU A 107 3.63 0.24 -6.13
CA GLU A 107 2.38 0.75 -6.67
C GLU A 107 2.14 2.14 -6.08
N PHE A 108 1.70 3.06 -6.90
CA PHE A 108 0.99 4.25 -6.45
C PHE A 108 -0.48 4.03 -6.77
N ASN A 109 -1.35 3.98 -5.77
CA ASN A 109 -2.78 3.79 -5.92
C ASN A 109 -3.53 4.79 -5.05
N LEU A 110 -4.36 5.66 -5.63
CA LEU A 110 -5.22 6.58 -4.90
C LEU A 110 -6.50 5.87 -4.46
N GLY A 111 -6.83 5.94 -3.17
CA GLY A 111 -7.96 5.22 -2.58
C GLY A 111 -8.38 5.73 -1.20
N THR A 112 -9.40 5.09 -0.65
CA THR A 112 -9.69 5.13 0.80
C THR A 112 -9.01 3.95 1.50
N PRO A 113 -8.85 3.96 2.84
CA PRO A 113 -8.31 2.81 3.56
C PRO A 113 -9.02 1.50 3.24
N SER A 114 -10.36 1.54 3.16
CA SER A 114 -11.19 0.38 2.79
C SER A 114 -11.02 -0.07 1.34
N TYR A 115 -10.65 0.85 0.43
CA TYR A 115 -10.33 0.52 -0.96
C TYR A 115 -9.00 -0.25 -1.03
N HIS A 116 -8.00 0.20 -0.28
CA HIS A 116 -6.69 -0.46 -0.19
C HIS A 116 -6.80 -1.86 0.43
N GLU A 117 -7.53 -2.01 1.54
CA GLU A 117 -7.80 -3.32 2.14
C GLU A 117 -8.46 -4.30 1.14
N ALA A 118 -9.41 -3.83 0.34
CA ALA A 118 -10.06 -4.65 -0.67
C ALA A 118 -9.12 -5.04 -1.82
N HIS A 119 -8.24 -4.13 -2.24
CA HIS A 119 -7.32 -4.36 -3.36
C HIS A 119 -6.19 -5.35 -3.03
N GLN A 120 -5.75 -5.44 -1.77
CA GLN A 120 -4.68 -6.34 -1.34
C GLN A 120 -4.91 -7.82 -1.70
N GLY A 121 -6.17 -8.27 -1.70
CA GLY A 121 -6.51 -9.65 -2.09
C GLY A 121 -6.15 -9.95 -3.53
N GLU A 122 -6.38 -8.99 -4.44
CA GLU A 122 -6.04 -9.10 -5.86
C GLU A 122 -4.53 -9.16 -6.07
N MET A 123 -3.79 -8.28 -5.40
CA MET A 123 -2.32 -8.23 -5.45
C MET A 123 -1.68 -9.52 -4.91
N MET A 124 -2.27 -10.10 -3.86
CA MET A 124 -1.86 -11.40 -3.34
C MET A 124 -2.06 -12.52 -4.38
N MET A 125 -3.17 -12.49 -5.13
CA MET A 125 -3.41 -13.46 -6.20
C MET A 125 -2.39 -13.31 -7.32
N MET A 126 -2.03 -12.09 -7.73
CA MET A 126 -0.96 -11.87 -8.71
C MET A 126 0.36 -12.49 -8.26
N GLN A 127 0.72 -12.32 -6.98
CA GLN A 127 1.96 -12.90 -6.45
C GLN A 127 1.90 -14.43 -6.41
N GLN A 128 0.78 -15.00 -5.94
CA GLN A 128 0.61 -16.46 -5.88
C GLN A 128 0.63 -17.13 -7.25
N HIS A 129 0.17 -16.42 -8.29
CA HIS A 129 0.18 -16.88 -9.67
C HIS A 129 1.46 -16.51 -10.43
N GLY A 130 2.46 -15.90 -9.78
CA GLY A 130 3.73 -15.54 -10.42
C GLY A 130 3.61 -14.44 -11.47
N VAL A 131 2.58 -13.60 -11.36
CA VAL A 131 2.44 -12.37 -12.16
C VAL A 131 3.24 -11.24 -11.52
N LEU A 132 3.23 -11.17 -10.19
CA LEU A 132 3.92 -10.14 -9.41
C LEU A 132 5.06 -10.77 -8.61
N MET A 133 6.27 -10.31 -8.85
CA MET A 133 7.46 -10.68 -8.10
C MET A 133 8.00 -9.47 -7.33
N GLY A 134 8.95 -9.71 -6.43
CA GLY A 134 9.51 -8.64 -5.60
C GLY A 134 10.15 -7.52 -6.43
N ASP A 135 10.83 -7.83 -7.52
CA ASP A 135 11.62 -6.88 -8.32
C ASP A 135 11.17 -6.74 -9.78
N HIS A 136 10.19 -7.52 -10.23
CA HIS A 136 9.70 -7.47 -11.61
C HIS A 136 8.25 -7.92 -11.74
N ILE A 137 7.65 -7.63 -12.89
CA ILE A 137 6.30 -8.04 -13.26
C ILE A 137 6.41 -9.00 -14.45
N ASN A 138 5.77 -10.16 -14.34
CA ASN A 138 5.64 -11.05 -15.49
C ASN A 138 4.54 -10.55 -16.42
N HIS A 139 4.93 -9.64 -17.33
CA HIS A 139 4.02 -9.03 -18.27
C HIS A 139 3.35 -10.03 -19.23
N GLU A 140 3.96 -11.16 -19.53
CA GLU A 140 3.31 -12.20 -20.34
C GLU A 140 2.11 -12.79 -19.59
N MET A 141 2.32 -13.19 -18.33
CA MET A 141 1.24 -13.73 -17.51
C MET A 141 0.18 -12.68 -17.16
N MET A 142 0.59 -11.43 -16.92
CA MET A 142 -0.33 -10.30 -16.67
C MET A 142 -1.33 -10.10 -17.83
N ASN A 143 -0.87 -10.26 -19.07
CA ASN A 143 -1.67 -10.08 -20.28
C ASN A 143 -2.33 -11.38 -20.77
N THR A 144 -2.16 -12.48 -20.04
CA THR A 144 -2.79 -13.76 -20.39
C THR A 144 -4.14 -13.87 -19.68
N PRO A 145 -5.23 -14.22 -20.40
CA PRO A 145 -6.52 -14.48 -19.77
C PRO A 145 -6.40 -15.59 -18.71
N MET A 146 -6.87 -15.32 -17.50
CA MET A 146 -6.96 -16.31 -16.43
C MET A 146 -8.43 -16.57 -16.09
N GLY A 147 -8.75 -17.81 -15.67
CA GLY A 147 -10.13 -18.20 -15.38
C GLY A 147 -10.95 -18.56 -16.62
N GLU A 148 -12.13 -19.16 -16.41
CA GLU A 148 -13.06 -19.52 -17.49
C GLU A 148 -13.71 -18.30 -18.16
N ASP A 149 -13.73 -17.16 -17.47
CA ASP A 149 -14.25 -15.86 -17.91
C ASP A 149 -13.22 -15.00 -18.65
N GLY A 150 -11.95 -15.41 -18.64
CA GLY A 150 -10.87 -14.80 -19.42
C GLY A 150 -10.51 -13.38 -18.96
N HIS A 151 -10.73 -13.05 -17.69
CA HIS A 151 -10.34 -11.76 -17.15
C HIS A 151 -8.80 -11.63 -17.13
N MET A 152 -8.32 -10.46 -17.56
CA MET A 152 -6.89 -10.12 -17.55
C MET A 152 -6.54 -9.52 -16.19
N MET A 153 -5.31 -9.78 -15.72
CA MET A 153 -4.79 -9.25 -14.45
C MET A 153 -3.97 -7.97 -14.69
N THR A 154 -4.37 -7.14 -15.66
CA THR A 154 -3.56 -6.02 -16.17
C THR A 154 -3.34 -4.88 -15.18
N HIS A 155 -4.06 -4.83 -14.06
CA HIS A 155 -3.93 -3.78 -13.02
C HIS A 155 -3.83 -2.37 -13.62
N ASP A 156 -4.61 -2.14 -14.67
CA ASP A 156 -4.67 -0.89 -15.42
C ASP A 156 -5.91 -0.13 -14.95
N HIS A 157 -5.72 0.64 -13.88
CA HIS A 157 -6.75 1.48 -13.29
C HIS A 157 -6.34 2.94 -13.37
N PRO A 158 -7.27 3.86 -13.67
CA PRO A 158 -6.91 5.27 -13.86
C PRO A 158 -6.42 5.99 -12.60
N ASN A 159 -6.60 5.39 -11.43
CA ASN A 159 -6.10 5.85 -10.13
C ASN A 159 -4.84 5.11 -9.66
N SER A 160 -4.25 4.23 -10.48
CA SER A 160 -3.10 3.43 -10.09
C SER A 160 -2.02 3.34 -11.17
N VAL A 161 -0.76 3.18 -10.74
CA VAL A 161 0.34 2.67 -11.57
C VAL A 161 1.17 1.67 -10.77
N LEU A 162 1.42 0.50 -11.36
CA LEU A 162 2.32 -0.52 -10.84
C LEU A 162 3.65 -0.47 -11.61
N LEU A 163 4.75 -0.19 -10.90
CA LEU A 163 6.04 0.16 -11.51
C LEU A 163 7.16 -0.75 -11.00
N GLU A 164 7.89 -1.36 -11.93
CA GLU A 164 9.16 -2.02 -11.66
C GLU A 164 10.24 -0.99 -11.24
N PRO A 165 11.34 -1.45 -10.61
CA PRO A 165 12.47 -0.58 -10.26
C PRO A 165 12.98 0.27 -11.44
N GLY A 166 13.16 1.56 -11.20
CA GLY A 166 13.65 2.52 -12.20
C GLY A 166 12.64 2.91 -13.27
N LYS A 167 11.38 2.51 -13.16
CA LYS A 167 10.30 2.91 -14.07
C LYS A 167 9.56 4.14 -13.55
N SER A 168 8.82 4.78 -14.45
CA SER A 168 7.97 5.92 -14.15
C SER A 168 6.63 5.77 -14.87
N GLY A 169 5.60 6.42 -14.33
CA GLY A 169 4.26 6.46 -14.88
C GLY A 169 3.51 7.71 -14.42
N ASP A 170 2.28 7.85 -14.89
CA ASP A 170 1.48 9.05 -14.68
C ASP A 170 0.07 8.68 -14.22
N VAL A 171 -0.47 9.45 -13.28
CA VAL A 171 -1.88 9.43 -12.89
C VAL A 171 -2.42 10.84 -13.02
N VAL A 172 -3.58 11.03 -13.65
CA VAL A 172 -4.26 12.33 -13.69
C VAL A 172 -5.59 12.20 -12.99
N TRP A 173 -5.78 12.97 -11.93
CA TRP A 173 -6.91 12.81 -11.03
C TRP A 173 -7.58 14.15 -10.73
N THR A 174 -8.92 14.17 -10.80
CA THR A 174 -9.73 15.30 -10.33
C THR A 174 -10.35 14.94 -8.98
N PHE A 175 -9.97 15.66 -7.93
CA PHE A 175 -10.43 15.42 -6.56
C PHE A 175 -11.86 15.90 -6.33
N THR A 176 -12.59 15.21 -5.46
CA THR A 176 -13.90 15.65 -4.94
C THR A 176 -13.78 15.97 -3.45
N SER A 177 -14.73 16.73 -2.90
CA SER A 177 -14.80 16.98 -1.47
C SER A 177 -15.33 15.73 -0.73
N GLY A 178 -14.43 14.85 -0.27
CA GLY A 178 -14.81 13.82 0.70
C GLY A 178 -13.91 12.60 0.76
N GLY A 179 -13.95 11.96 1.93
CA GLY A 179 -13.26 10.71 2.25
C GLY A 179 -11.93 10.94 2.96
N ASP A 180 -11.54 9.95 3.77
CA ASP A 180 -10.14 9.80 4.17
C ASP A 180 -9.42 9.25 2.94
N ILE A 181 -8.66 10.12 2.25
CA ILE A 181 -7.98 9.78 1.00
C ILE A 181 -6.51 9.48 1.30
N GLU A 182 -6.05 8.37 0.75
CA GLU A 182 -4.68 7.90 0.82
C GLU A 182 -4.14 7.65 -0.59
N PHE A 183 -2.82 7.63 -0.70
CA PHE A 183 -2.13 6.90 -1.75
C PHE A 183 -1.28 5.82 -1.11
N ALA A 184 -1.39 4.60 -1.63
CA ALA A 184 -0.80 3.43 -1.00
C ALA A 184 -0.15 2.49 -2.02
N CYS A 185 0.79 1.69 -1.53
CA CYS A 185 1.31 0.55 -2.28
C CYS A 185 0.65 -0.74 -1.79
N ASN A 186 -0.12 -1.41 -2.66
CA ASN A 186 -0.84 -2.63 -2.30
C ASN A 186 -0.08 -3.92 -2.67
N VAL A 187 1.18 -3.80 -3.12
CA VAL A 187 2.10 -4.95 -3.25
C VAL A 187 2.12 -5.71 -1.91
N PRO A 188 2.02 -7.05 -1.92
CA PRO A 188 1.80 -7.82 -0.70
C PRO A 188 2.75 -7.46 0.44
N GLY A 189 2.19 -6.93 1.53
CA GLY A 189 2.92 -6.55 2.74
C GLY A 189 3.32 -5.08 2.83
N HIS A 190 3.36 -4.31 1.74
CA HIS A 190 3.90 -2.94 1.74
C HIS A 190 2.98 -1.95 2.48
N TYR A 191 1.68 -1.92 2.17
CA TYR A 191 0.71 -1.11 2.93
C TYR A 191 0.67 -1.47 4.42
N ALA A 192 0.70 -2.78 4.75
CA ALA A 192 0.74 -3.25 6.14
C ALA A 192 2.05 -2.87 6.86
N ALA A 193 3.14 -2.66 6.12
CA ALA A 193 4.40 -2.14 6.64
C ALA A 193 4.43 -0.61 6.75
N GLY A 194 3.37 0.09 6.34
CA GLY A 194 3.24 1.53 6.44
C GLY A 194 3.59 2.30 5.17
N MET A 195 3.68 1.64 4.01
CA MET A 195 3.86 2.35 2.73
C MET A 195 2.53 2.97 2.27
N VAL A 196 2.18 4.07 2.92
CA VAL A 196 0.96 4.86 2.72
C VAL A 196 1.30 6.34 2.91
N GLY A 197 0.72 7.19 2.08
CA GLY A 197 0.70 8.64 2.25
C GLY A 197 -0.72 9.20 2.29
N THR A 198 -0.88 10.38 2.86
CA THR A 198 -2.19 11.01 3.10
C THR A 198 -2.48 12.13 2.11
N VAL A 199 -3.76 12.33 1.78
CA VAL A 199 -4.22 13.46 0.98
C VAL A 199 -5.23 14.27 1.77
N ASP A 200 -4.84 15.49 2.13
CA ASP A 200 -5.70 16.48 2.75
C ASP A 200 -6.42 17.27 1.65
N VAL A 201 -7.76 17.23 1.64
CA VAL A 201 -8.59 18.00 0.70
C VAL A 201 -9.14 19.24 1.40
N GLU A 202 -8.75 20.41 0.91
CA GLU A 202 -9.18 21.74 1.38
C GLU A 202 -10.35 22.33 0.57
#